data_AF-A0A7W2UQ16-F1
#
_entry.id   AF-A0A7W2UQ16-F1
#
_cell.length_a   1.000
_cell.length_b   1.000
_cell.length_c   1.000
_cell.angle_alpha   90.00
_cell.angle_beta   90.00
_cell.angle_gamma   90.00
#
_symmetry.space_group_name_H-M   'P 1'
#
loop_
_entity.id
_entity.type
_entity.pdbx_description
1 polymer ?
#
loop_
_entity_poly.entity_id
_entity_poly.type
_entity_poly.pdbx_seq_one_letter_code
_entity_poly.pdbx_strand_id
1 'polypeptide(L)'
;MAKDRGDHSEQACKQVDGEMTRFFELFGKRWTGLIVAVLTEQGAYFADLRRAIPGISERMLSDRLTELTTAGLVVREVDAGPPLRVAYRLTDAGKALEPALKELSRWAENHLPSGGEGCPEQFRG
;
A
#
# COMPACT_ATOMS: atom_id res chain seq x y z
N MET A 1 -18.43 58.41 -12.83
CA MET A 1 -16.97 58.25 -12.71
C MET A 1 -16.73 57.05 -11.82
N ALA A 2 -16.15 56.00 -12.38
CA ALA A 2 -16.02 54.65 -11.83
C ALA A 2 -14.69 54.44 -11.09
N LYS A 3 -14.55 53.23 -10.51
CA LYS A 3 -13.35 52.55 -9.99
C LYS A 3 -13.25 52.61 -8.45
N ASP A 4 -13.10 51.53 -7.70
CA ASP A 4 -12.81 50.12 -7.97
C ASP A 4 -13.40 49.33 -6.79
N ARG A 5 -14.36 48.45 -7.02
CA ARG A 5 -14.70 47.39 -6.05
C ARG A 5 -14.06 46.13 -6.62
N GLY A 6 -12.74 46.06 -6.47
CA GLY A 6 -11.93 44.93 -6.91
C GLY A 6 -12.27 43.68 -6.11
N ASP A 7 -13.29 42.99 -6.59
CA ASP A 7 -13.25 41.55 -6.88
C ASP A 7 -12.28 40.74 -6.00
N HIS A 8 -12.77 40.29 -4.83
CA HIS A 8 -12.25 39.08 -4.21
C HIS A 8 -12.67 37.90 -5.08
N SER A 9 -12.07 37.79 -6.27
CA SER A 9 -12.24 36.64 -7.12
C SER A 9 -11.86 35.40 -6.30
N GLU A 10 -12.84 34.52 -6.22
CA GLU A 10 -12.82 33.25 -5.52
C GLU A 10 -11.56 32.48 -5.90
N GLN A 11 -10.51 32.60 -5.10
CA GLN A 11 -9.52 31.56 -5.01
C GLN A 11 -10.22 30.39 -4.33
N ALA A 12 -11.00 29.64 -5.11
CA ALA A 12 -11.50 28.33 -4.75
C ALA A 12 -10.30 27.57 -4.21
N CYS A 13 -10.30 27.40 -2.88
CA CYS A 13 -9.22 26.79 -2.15
C CYS A 13 -8.91 25.46 -2.84
N LYS A 14 -7.69 25.27 -3.36
CA LYS A 14 -7.28 24.01 -4.01
C LYS A 14 -7.24 22.92 -2.93
N GLN A 15 -8.40 22.32 -2.63
CA GLN A 15 -8.52 21.23 -1.67
C GLN A 15 -8.35 19.90 -2.40
N VAL A 16 -7.60 18.98 -1.79
CA VAL A 16 -7.55 17.59 -2.26
C VAL A 16 -8.90 16.95 -1.99
N ASP A 17 -9.38 16.10 -2.90
CA ASP A 17 -10.61 15.37 -2.66
C ASP A 17 -10.47 14.45 -1.43
N GLY A 18 -11.56 14.26 -0.69
CA GLY A 18 -11.53 13.51 0.57
C GLY A 18 -11.22 12.02 0.39
N GLU A 19 -11.41 11.47 -0.81
CA GLU A 19 -11.13 10.06 -1.12
C GLU A 19 -9.62 9.81 -1.22
N MET A 20 -8.92 10.68 -1.94
CA MET A 20 -7.47 10.68 -2.08
C MET A 20 -6.78 10.93 -0.74
N THR A 21 -7.32 11.84 0.09
CA THR A 21 -6.81 12.02 1.45
C THR A 21 -6.88 10.71 2.24
N ARG A 22 -8.04 10.03 2.27
CA ARG A 22 -8.20 8.75 2.98
C ARG A 22 -7.31 7.65 2.43
N PHE A 23 -7.14 7.59 1.11
CA PHE A 23 -6.20 6.65 0.49
C PHE A 23 -4.78 6.87 1.01
N PHE A 24 -4.28 8.10 0.95
CA PHE A 24 -2.92 8.42 1.39
C PHE A 24 -2.72 8.35 2.91
N GLU A 25 -3.78 8.51 3.72
CA GLU A 25 -3.71 8.21 5.15
C GLU A 25 -3.36 6.75 5.42
N LEU A 26 -3.78 5.81 4.57
CA LEU A 26 -3.46 4.40 4.72
C LEU A 26 -2.21 3.99 3.94
N PHE A 27 -2.17 4.30 2.64
CA PHE A 27 -1.14 3.88 1.70
C PHE A 27 0.09 4.80 1.66
N GLY A 28 -0.02 6.02 2.18
CA GLY A 28 1.13 6.90 2.39
C GLY A 28 1.99 6.50 3.59
N LYS A 29 1.47 5.64 4.48
CA LYS A 29 2.25 5.09 5.58
C LYS A 29 3.28 4.10 5.05
N ARG A 30 4.52 4.21 5.56
CA ARG A 30 5.63 3.35 5.16
C ARG A 30 5.24 1.87 5.29
N TRP A 31 5.63 1.08 4.28
CA TRP A 31 5.40 -0.37 4.15
C TRP A 31 4.00 -0.83 3.74
N THR A 32 2.94 -0.03 3.89
CA THR A 32 1.56 -0.47 3.58
C THR A 32 1.44 -0.97 2.14
N GLY A 33 1.89 -0.16 1.17
CA GLY A 33 1.84 -0.54 -0.25
C GLY A 33 2.68 -1.77 -0.58
N LEU A 34 3.83 -1.93 0.08
CA LEU A 34 4.71 -3.10 -0.12
C LEU A 34 4.09 -4.39 0.40
N ILE A 35 3.39 -4.34 1.54
CA ILE A 35 2.66 -5.50 2.08
C ILE A 35 1.54 -5.91 1.11
N VAL A 36 0.76 -4.96 0.62
CA VAL A 36 -0.31 -5.24 -0.35
C VAL A 36 0.27 -5.79 -1.65
N ALA A 37 1.37 -5.25 -2.15
CA ALA A 37 2.06 -5.76 -3.33
C ALA A 37 2.47 -7.23 -3.18
N VAL A 38 3.09 -7.61 -2.06
CA VAL A 38 3.46 -9.02 -1.79
C VAL A 38 2.23 -9.92 -1.73
N LEU A 39 1.14 -9.47 -1.09
CA LEU A 39 -0.09 -10.25 -0.97
C LEU A 39 -0.93 -10.32 -2.25
N THR A 40 -0.59 -9.54 -3.28
CA THR A 40 -1.29 -9.53 -4.57
C THR A 40 -1.02 -10.80 -5.37
N GLU A 41 0.20 -11.35 -5.29
CA GLU A 41 0.56 -12.60 -5.96
C GLU A 41 -0.17 -13.80 -5.34
N GLN A 42 -0.11 -13.91 -4.02
CA GLN A 42 -0.73 -14.99 -3.25
C GLN A 42 -0.77 -14.63 -1.76
N GLY A 43 -1.56 -15.40 -1.01
CA GLY A 43 -1.51 -15.35 0.45
C GLY A 43 -0.12 -15.66 1.00
N ALA A 44 0.26 -15.03 2.10
CA ALA A 44 1.58 -15.21 2.72
C ALA A 44 1.49 -15.33 4.24
N TYR A 45 2.45 -16.05 4.84
CA TYR A 45 2.60 -16.09 6.29
C TYR A 45 3.39 -14.87 6.78
N PHE A 46 3.30 -14.56 8.07
CA PHE A 46 4.00 -13.42 8.68
C PHE A 46 5.52 -13.41 8.40
N ALA A 47 6.16 -14.58 8.50
CA ALA A 47 7.59 -14.71 8.28
C ALA A 47 7.98 -14.44 6.81
N ASP A 48 7.14 -14.85 5.86
CA ASP A 48 7.37 -14.61 4.43
C ASP A 48 7.23 -13.13 4.10
N LEU A 49 6.21 -12.45 4.64
CA LEU A 49 6.04 -11.01 4.51
C LEU A 49 7.25 -10.23 5.05
N ARG A 50 7.74 -10.61 6.25
CA ARG A 50 8.92 -10.00 6.85
C ARG A 50 10.17 -10.21 6.00
N ARG A 51 10.34 -11.40 5.41
CA ARG A 51 11.48 -11.71 4.53
C ARG A 51 11.41 -10.95 3.21
N ALA A 52 10.21 -10.81 2.64
CA ALA A 52 9.98 -10.12 1.37
C ALA A 52 10.15 -8.60 1.45
N ILE A 53 10.09 -8.01 2.66
CA ILE A 53 10.18 -6.56 2.87
C ILE A 53 11.37 -6.25 3.80
N PRO A 54 12.59 -6.14 3.25
CA PRO A 54 13.77 -5.81 4.04
C PRO A 54 13.59 -4.52 4.84
N GLY A 55 14.01 -4.53 6.10
CA GLY A 55 13.98 -3.35 6.98
C GLY A 55 12.68 -3.12 7.74
N ILE A 56 11.62 -3.91 7.50
CA ILE A 56 10.42 -3.87 8.36
C ILE A 56 10.66 -4.63 9.67
N SER A 57 10.29 -4.02 10.80
CA SER A 57 10.29 -4.69 12.10
C SER A 57 9.01 -5.52 12.29
N GLU A 58 9.06 -6.55 13.14
CA GLU A 58 7.87 -7.38 13.42
C GLU A 58 6.71 -6.56 13.98
N ARG A 59 7.02 -5.64 14.91
CA ARG A 59 6.03 -4.72 15.46
C ARG A 59 5.35 -3.90 14.35
N MET A 60 6.14 -3.31 13.46
CA MET A 60 5.60 -2.50 12.36
C MET A 60 4.77 -3.35 11.40
N LEU A 61 5.23 -4.56 11.05
CA LEU A 61 4.46 -5.48 10.21
C LEU A 61 3.11 -5.85 10.85
N SER A 62 3.12 -6.17 12.15
CA SER A 62 1.89 -6.45 12.90
C SER A 62 0.93 -5.26 12.93
N ASP A 63 1.46 -4.05 13.16
CA ASP A 63 0.66 -2.81 13.16
C ASP A 63 0.05 -2.56 11.78
N ARG A 64 0.83 -2.72 10.69
CA ARG A 64 0.33 -2.57 9.30
C ARG A 64 -0.74 -3.60 8.97
N LEU A 65 -0.53 -4.87 9.31
CA LEU A 65 -1.50 -5.94 9.05
C LEU A 65 -2.81 -5.72 9.83
N THR A 66 -2.71 -5.21 11.05
CA THR A 66 -3.89 -4.84 11.86
C THR A 66 -4.67 -3.70 11.20
N GLU A 67 -3.99 -2.66 10.73
CA GLU A 67 -4.64 -1.56 10.00
C GLU A 67 -5.30 -2.04 8.70
N LEU A 68 -4.60 -2.85 7.90
CA LEU A 68 -5.14 -3.41 6.65
C LEU A 68 -6.33 -4.35 6.88
N THR A 69 -6.30 -5.12 7.98
CA THR A 69 -7.43 -5.97 8.38
C THR A 69 -8.62 -5.13 8.84
N THR A 70 -8.36 -4.07 9.63
CA THR A 70 -9.40 -3.13 10.09
C THR A 70 -10.04 -2.38 8.92
N ALA A 71 -9.24 -2.04 7.90
CA ALA A 71 -9.71 -1.43 6.66
C ALA A 71 -10.45 -2.43 5.72
N GLY A 72 -10.51 -3.72 6.06
CA GLY A 72 -11.18 -4.73 5.25
C GLY A 72 -10.44 -5.12 3.96
N LEU A 73 -9.15 -4.80 3.85
CA LEU A 73 -8.33 -5.10 2.67
C LEU A 73 -7.59 -6.45 2.80
N VAL A 74 -7.33 -6.87 4.04
CA VAL A 74 -6.64 -8.13 4.36
C VAL A 74 -7.51 -8.96 5.30
N VAL A 75 -7.50 -10.27 5.11
CA VAL A 75 -8.06 -11.25 6.04
C VAL A 75 -6.95 -12.11 6.62
N ARG A 76 -7.11 -12.46 7.90
CA ARG A 76 -6.24 -13.39 8.63
C ARG A 76 -6.92 -14.76 8.71
N GLU A 77 -6.29 -15.78 8.14
CA GLU A 77 -6.80 -17.14 8.08
C GLU A 77 -5.90 -18.10 8.85
N VAL A 78 -6.50 -19.06 9.54
CA VAL A 78 -5.75 -20.12 10.24
C VAL A 78 -5.63 -21.31 9.30
N ASP A 79 -4.40 -21.61 8.87
CA ASP A 79 -4.09 -22.80 8.11
C ASP A 79 -3.84 -23.96 9.08
N ALA A 80 -4.83 -24.85 9.18
CA ALA A 80 -4.88 -25.97 10.12
C ALA A 80 -3.95 -27.16 9.78
N GLY A 81 -3.06 -27.00 8.81
CA GLY A 81 -2.06 -28.03 8.46
C GLY A 81 -0.99 -28.18 9.55
N PRO A 82 -0.20 -29.26 9.54
CA PRO A 82 1.04 -29.32 10.30
C PRO A 82 2.17 -28.64 9.50
N PRO A 83 2.79 -27.56 10.01
CA PRO A 83 2.54 -26.84 11.27
C PRO A 83 1.36 -25.85 11.19
N LEU A 84 0.65 -25.68 12.31
CA LEU A 84 -0.45 -24.72 12.42
C LEU A 84 0.10 -23.30 12.21
N ARG A 85 -0.41 -22.60 11.20
CA ARG A 85 0.08 -21.27 10.83
C ARG A 85 -1.06 -20.30 10.53
N VAL A 86 -0.70 -19.02 10.52
CA VAL A 86 -1.61 -17.93 10.19
C VAL A 86 -1.19 -17.32 8.87
N ALA A 87 -2.03 -17.47 7.85
CA ALA A 87 -1.86 -16.84 6.56
C ALA A 87 -2.61 -15.50 6.52
N TYR A 88 -2.09 -14.56 5.74
CA TYR A 88 -2.73 -13.32 5.40
C TYR A 88 -3.06 -13.34 3.91
N ARG A 89 -4.27 -12.91 3.55
CA ARG A 89 -4.72 -12.83 2.15
C ARG A 89 -5.41 -11.52 1.90
N LEU A 90 -5.34 -11.01 0.67
CA LEU A 90 -6.20 -9.90 0.26
C LEU A 90 -7.66 -10.36 0.19
N THR A 91 -8.56 -9.51 0.69
CA THR A 91 -9.99 -9.61 0.40
C THR A 91 -10.25 -9.22 -1.06
N ASP A 92 -11.48 -9.36 -1.53
CA ASP A 92 -11.84 -8.90 -2.88
C ASP A 92 -11.64 -7.38 -3.03
N ALA A 93 -11.90 -6.61 -1.98
CA ALA A 93 -11.60 -5.17 -1.96
C ALA A 93 -10.08 -4.90 -2.01
N GLY A 94 -9.26 -5.69 -1.31
CA GLY A 94 -7.80 -5.61 -1.40
C GLY A 94 -7.27 -5.94 -2.79
N LYS A 95 -7.80 -6.99 -3.43
CA LYS A 95 -7.41 -7.41 -4.79
C LYS A 95 -7.80 -6.37 -5.85
N ALA A 96 -8.89 -5.64 -5.64
CA ALA A 96 -9.30 -4.58 -6.56
C ALA A 96 -8.27 -3.45 -6.71
N LEU A 97 -7.27 -3.35 -5.82
CA LEU A 97 -6.16 -2.41 -5.93
C LEU A 97 -5.05 -2.86 -6.88
N GLU A 98 -5.01 -4.13 -7.28
CA GLU A 98 -3.94 -4.68 -8.13
C GLU A 98 -3.71 -3.86 -9.41
N PRO A 99 -4.74 -3.46 -10.20
CA PRO A 99 -4.53 -2.67 -11.40
C PRO A 99 -3.90 -1.30 -11.10
N ALA A 100 -4.30 -0.66 -10.00
CA ALA A 100 -3.74 0.63 -9.59
C ALA A 100 -2.26 0.50 -9.19
N LEU A 101 -1.91 -0.55 -8.43
CA LEU A 101 -0.51 -0.82 -8.06
C LEU A 101 0.35 -1.09 -9.30
N LYS A 102 -0.16 -1.83 -10.29
CA LYS A 102 0.54 -2.06 -11.57
C LYS A 102 0.83 -0.77 -12.33
N GLU A 103 -0.15 0.15 -12.39
CA GLU A 103 0.06 1.44 -13.04
C GLU A 103 1.04 2.33 -12.26
N LEU A 104 1.00 2.29 -10.92
CA LEU A 104 2.01 2.97 -10.09
C LEU A 104 3.42 2.42 -10.30
N SER A 105 3.57 1.10 -10.38
CA SER A 105 4.86 0.45 -10.70
C SER A 105 5.38 0.87 -12.06
N ARG A 106 4.52 0.84 -13.10
CA ARG A 106 4.91 1.29 -14.46
C ARG A 106 5.30 2.76 -14.47
N TRP A 107 4.57 3.61 -13.75
CA TRP A 107 4.93 5.02 -13.64
C TRP A 107 6.28 5.19 -12.94
N ALA A 108 6.52 4.47 -11.84
CA ALA A 108 7.77 4.53 -11.10
C ALA A 108 8.97 4.10 -11.96
N GLU A 109 8.84 3.02 -12.74
CA GLU A 109 9.86 2.55 -13.68
C GLU A 109 10.26 3.61 -14.72
N ASN A 110 9.30 4.41 -15.19
CA ASN A 110 9.51 5.40 -16.24
C ASN A 110 9.98 6.78 -15.72
N HIS A 111 9.72 7.09 -14.44
CA HIS A 111 9.84 8.46 -13.93
C HIS A 111 10.65 8.60 -12.65
N LEU A 112 10.83 7.54 -11.87
CA LEU A 112 11.71 7.57 -10.70
C LEU A 112 13.11 7.10 -11.09
N PRO A 113 14.17 7.70 -10.52
CA PRO A 113 15.51 7.18 -10.68
C PRO A 113 15.55 5.75 -10.15
N SER A 114 16.17 4.82 -10.89
CA SER A 114 16.39 3.46 -10.42
C SER A 114 17.20 3.50 -9.12
N GLY A 115 16.51 3.41 -7.98
CA GLY A 115 17.13 3.15 -6.69
C GLY A 115 17.68 1.74 -6.76
N GLY A 116 18.99 1.62 -7.00
CA GLY A 116 19.64 0.33 -7.19
C GLY A 116 19.63 -0.50 -5.92
N GLU A 117 18.57 -1.28 -5.71
CA GLU A 117 18.59 -2.52 -4.95
C GLU A 117 17.60 -3.46 -5.65
N GLY A 118 18.07 -4.11 -6.71
CA GLY A 118 17.34 -5.22 -7.33
C GLY A 118 17.08 -6.33 -6.31
N CYS A 119 16.08 -7.16 -6.59
CA CYS A 119 15.83 -8.36 -5.80
C CYS A 119 17.14 -9.17 -5.67
N PRO A 120 17.64 -9.45 -4.46
CA PRO A 120 18.85 -10.26 -4.27
C PRO A 120 18.72 -11.58 -5.04
N GLU A 121 19.74 -11.99 -5.78
CA GLU A 121 19.68 -13.17 -6.69
C GLU A 121 19.17 -14.45 -6.00
N GLN A 122 19.34 -14.57 -4.69
CA GLN A 122 18.78 -15.62 -3.83
C GLN A 122 17.24 -15.74 -3.83
N PHE A 123 16.51 -14.80 -4.44
CA PHE A 123 15.05 -14.82 -4.58
C PHE A 123 14.59 -14.93 -6.04
N ARG A 124 15.52 -15.09 -7.00
CA ARG A 124 15.17 -15.36 -8.41
C ARG A 124 14.95 -16.88 -8.55
N GLY A 125 13.69 -17.29 -8.67
CA GLY A 125 13.28 -18.68 -8.90
C GLY A 125 13.71 -19.22 -10.26
#